data_AF-A0A944BQM0-F1
#
_entry.id   AF-A0A944BQM0-F1
#
_cell.length_a   1.000
_cell.length_b   1.000
_cell.length_c   1.000
_cell.angle_alpha   90.00
_cell.angle_beta   90.00
_cell.angle_gamma   90.00
#
_symmetry.space_group_name_H-M   'P 1'
#
loop_
_entity.id
_entity.type
_entity.pdbx_description
1 polymer ?
#
loop_
_entity_poly.entity_id
_entity_poly.type
_entity_poly.pdbx_seq_one_letter_code
_entity_poly.pdbx_strand_id
1 'polypeptide(L)'
;MFFQDERRIGRIPFKKKFMEVFIRVREHNPAHVHIKFEGKEGSFKISDGEWMVGRGFTEKEKLRIKEWMVEHRAFVKGKWNESNALLRMDIALSRKSVRQYNLACTQWLELIIRQLERVVIECVSVVRAQKRRHY
;
A
#
# COMPACT_ATOMS: atom_id res chain seq x y z
N MET A 1 -4.52 2.45 -13.86
CA MET A 1 -5.51 3.14 -13.00
C MET A 1 -4.73 3.78 -11.87
N PHE A 2 -4.50 5.09 -11.92
CA PHE A 2 -3.81 5.82 -10.84
C PHE A 2 -4.78 5.96 -9.68
N PHE A 3 -4.61 5.19 -8.62
CA PHE A 3 -5.32 5.47 -7.37
C PHE A 3 -4.91 6.88 -6.95
N GLN A 4 -5.88 7.78 -6.76
CA GLN A 4 -5.58 9.07 -6.15
C GLN A 4 -5.08 8.76 -4.74
N ASP A 5 -3.78 8.94 -4.51
CA ASP A 5 -3.11 8.60 -3.25
C ASP A 5 -3.60 9.46 -2.07
N GLU A 6 -4.40 10.50 -2.33
CA GLU A 6 -4.91 11.46 -1.35
C GLU A 6 -6.44 11.44 -1.28
N ARG A 7 -6.99 11.16 -0.10
CA ARG A 7 -8.42 11.27 0.19
C ARG A 7 -8.70 12.54 0.97
N ARG A 8 -9.38 13.49 0.34
CA ARG A 8 -9.86 14.71 1.01
C ARG A 8 -10.96 14.36 2.01
N ILE A 9 -10.81 14.81 3.25
CA ILE A 9 -11.74 14.49 4.35
C ILE A 9 -12.44 15.73 4.91
N GLY A 10 -11.89 16.93 4.71
CA GLY A 10 -12.46 18.14 5.29
C GLY A 10 -11.83 19.42 4.78
N ARG A 11 -12.39 20.54 5.24
CA ARG A 11 -11.90 21.90 5.00
C ARG A 11 -12.00 22.71 6.27
N ILE A 12 -10.94 23.44 6.61
CA ILE A 12 -10.88 24.30 7.80
C ILE A 12 -10.98 25.76 7.35
N PRO A 13 -12.00 26.51 7.76
CA PRO A 13 -12.07 27.94 7.44
C PRO A 13 -10.98 28.71 8.18
N PHE A 14 -10.26 29.55 7.45
CA PHE A 14 -9.25 30.46 8.02
C PHE A 14 -9.22 31.77 7.21
N LYS A 15 -9.63 32.88 7.87
CA LYS A 15 -9.84 34.18 7.21
C LYS A 15 -10.80 34.04 6.01
N LYS A 16 -10.37 34.42 4.80
CA LYS A 16 -11.14 34.37 3.55
C LYS A 16 -10.88 33.10 2.71
N LYS A 17 -10.18 32.10 3.27
CA LYS A 17 -9.75 30.89 2.54
C LYS A 17 -10.00 29.63 3.37
N PHE A 18 -9.76 28.46 2.77
CA PHE A 18 -9.89 27.15 3.40
C PHE A 18 -8.57 26.39 3.38
N MET A 19 -8.25 25.73 4.48
CA MET A 19 -7.19 24.72 4.55
C MET A 19 -7.79 23.37 4.14
N GLU A 20 -7.16 22.66 3.21
CA GLU A 20 -7.63 21.35 2.78
C GLU A 20 -7.07 20.27 3.70
N VAL A 21 -7.94 19.40 4.22
CA VAL A 21 -7.57 18.27 5.08
C VAL A 21 -7.68 16.97 4.27
N PHE A 22 -6.63 16.17 4.26
CA PHE A 22 -6.61 14.89 3.56
C PHE A 22 -5.78 13.83 4.30
N ILE A 23 -6.04 12.57 3.96
CA ILE A 23 -5.31 11.39 4.44
C ILE A 23 -4.76 10.68 3.21
N ARG A 24 -3.52 10.20 3.27
CA ARG A 24 -2.98 9.35 2.19
C ARG A 24 -3.30 7.88 2.44
N VAL A 25 -3.54 7.13 1.35
CA VAL A 25 -3.97 5.71 1.45
C VAL A 25 -2.83 4.80 1.92
N ARG A 26 -1.57 5.19 1.70
CA ARG A 26 -0.36 4.42 2.08
C ARG A 26 0.39 5.02 3.27
N GLU A 27 -0.32 5.79 4.08
CA GLU A 27 0.25 6.47 5.24
C GLU A 27 0.46 5.47 6.40
N HIS A 28 1.58 5.60 7.10
CA HIS A 28 1.98 4.70 8.18
C HIS A 28 1.79 5.34 9.56
N ASN A 29 1.93 4.52 10.61
CA ASN A 29 1.87 4.99 11.98
C ASN A 29 3.01 5.97 12.30
N PRO A 30 2.79 7.00 13.14
CA PRO A 30 1.58 7.25 13.92
C PRO A 30 0.43 7.88 13.10
N ALA A 31 -0.80 7.80 13.59
CA ALA A 31 -1.97 8.32 12.90
C ALA A 31 -1.95 9.85 12.75
N HIS A 32 -1.96 10.34 11.51
CA HIS A 32 -1.88 11.76 11.20
C HIS A 32 -2.77 12.15 10.01
N VAL A 33 -3.03 13.44 9.88
CA VAL A 33 -3.65 14.03 8.68
C VAL A 33 -2.68 15.00 8.04
N HIS A 34 -2.82 15.18 6.74
CA HIS A 34 -2.13 16.22 5.99
C HIS A 34 -3.04 17.43 5.78
N ILE A 35 -2.43 18.61 5.85
CA ILE A 35 -3.09 19.90 5.63
C ILE A 35 -2.35 20.62 4.51
N LYS A 36 -3.08 21.06 3.49
CA LYS A 36 -2.59 21.95 2.42
C LYS A 36 -3.24 23.33 2.57
N PHE A 37 -2.42 24.38 2.61
CA PHE A 37 -2.90 25.76 2.70
C PHE A 37 -1.91 26.76 2.08
N GLU A 38 -2.35 27.54 1.09
CA GLU A 38 -1.52 28.58 0.44
C GLU A 38 -0.14 28.09 -0.02
N GLY A 39 -0.08 26.90 -0.65
CA GLY A 39 1.18 26.29 -1.10
C GLY A 39 2.01 25.64 0.01
N LYS A 40 1.57 25.73 1.27
CA LYS A 40 2.16 25.03 2.42
C LYS A 40 1.54 23.65 2.53
N GLU A 41 2.35 22.69 2.98
CA GLU A 41 1.89 21.36 3.37
C GLU A 41 2.52 20.96 4.71
N GLY A 42 1.73 20.33 5.55
CA GLY A 42 2.18 19.80 6.83
C GLY A 42 1.28 18.70 7.38
N SER A 43 1.82 17.95 8.34
CA SER A 43 1.16 16.81 8.98
C SER A 43 0.90 17.08 10.45
N PHE A 44 -0.26 16.64 10.93
CA PHE A 44 -0.72 16.83 12.30
C PHE A 44 -1.23 15.51 12.89
N LYS A 45 -0.89 15.23 14.15
CA LYS A 45 -1.36 14.02 14.84
C LYS A 45 -2.87 14.05 15.01
N ILE A 46 -3.52 12.90 14.80
CA ILE A 46 -4.97 12.76 15.01
C ILE A 46 -5.34 12.74 16.50
N SER A 47 -4.39 12.40 17.39
CA SER A 47 -4.64 12.30 18.83
C SER A 47 -5.05 13.63 19.46
N ASP A 48 -4.33 14.69 19.14
CA ASP A 48 -4.32 15.96 19.86
C ASP A 48 -4.16 17.16 18.92
N GLY A 49 -4.04 16.93 17.61
CA GLY A 49 -3.79 17.98 16.63
C GLY A 49 -2.38 18.58 16.73
N GLU A 50 -1.43 17.91 17.39
CA GLU A 50 -0.05 18.38 17.46
C GLU A 50 0.60 18.37 16.08
N TRP A 51 1.34 19.43 15.80
CA TRP A 51 2.19 19.54 14.64
C TRP A 51 3.26 18.45 14.64
N MET A 52 3.46 17.79 13.50
CA MET A 52 4.52 16.80 13.33
C MET A 52 5.63 17.32 12.41
N VAL A 53 5.29 17.64 11.17
CA VAL A 53 6.27 17.99 10.13
C VAL A 53 5.63 18.85 9.05
N GLY A 54 6.44 19.62 8.34
CA GLY A 54 6.03 20.48 7.23
C GLY A 54 6.74 21.83 7.28
N ARG A 55 6.35 22.77 6.40
CA ARG A 55 6.95 24.12 6.37
C ARG A 55 5.89 25.20 6.20
N GLY A 56 6.17 26.38 6.73
CA GLY A 56 5.42 27.62 6.41
C GLY A 56 4.15 27.89 7.22
N PHE A 57 3.70 26.97 8.08
CA PHE A 57 2.56 27.22 8.97
C PHE A 57 2.96 28.11 10.14
N THR A 58 2.25 29.22 10.32
CA THR A 58 2.30 30.12 11.46
C THR A 58 1.64 29.49 12.69
N GLU A 59 1.98 29.95 13.89
CA GLU A 59 1.38 29.43 15.13
C GLU A 59 -0.15 29.62 15.18
N LYS A 60 -0.68 30.71 14.58
CA LYS A 60 -2.14 30.92 14.48
C LYS A 60 -2.82 29.90 13.57
N GLU A 61 -2.18 29.53 12.45
CA GLU A 61 -2.70 28.49 11.55
C GLU A 61 -2.65 27.13 12.24
N LYS A 62 -1.55 26.78 12.92
CA LYS A 62 -1.42 25.53 13.68
C LYS A 62 -2.46 25.43 14.79
N LEU A 63 -2.68 26.51 15.54
CA LEU A 63 -3.69 26.56 16.60
C LEU A 63 -5.09 26.32 16.02
N ARG A 64 -5.44 26.98 14.92
CA ARG A 64 -6.74 26.76 14.26
C ARG A 64 -6.92 25.30 13.81
N ILE A 65 -5.88 24.70 13.25
CA ILE A 65 -5.90 23.29 12.83
C ILE A 65 -6.12 22.40 14.05
N LYS A 66 -5.40 22.66 15.15
CA LYS A 66 -5.56 21.92 16.41
C LYS A 66 -6.98 21.98 16.95
N GLU A 67 -7.58 23.17 17.01
CA GLU A 67 -8.97 23.35 17.44
C GLU A 67 -9.94 22.52 16.59
N TRP A 68 -9.81 22.62 15.25
CA TRP A 68 -10.67 21.87 14.34
C TRP A 68 -10.49 20.35 14.50
N MET A 69 -9.25 19.89 14.71
CA MET A 69 -8.93 18.48 14.93
C MET A 69 -9.55 17.94 16.23
N VAL A 70 -9.56 18.74 17.30
CA VAL A 70 -10.21 18.38 18.56
C VAL A 70 -11.73 18.28 18.38
N GLU A 71 -12.33 19.27 17.71
CA GLU A 71 -13.77 19.32 17.43
C GLU A 71 -14.23 18.15 16.54
N HIS A 72 -13.41 17.76 15.56
CA HIS A 72 -13.76 16.73 14.56
C HIS A 72 -13.04 15.39 14.80
N ARG A 73 -12.49 15.17 16.00
CA ARG A 73 -11.61 14.04 16.31
C ARG A 73 -12.21 12.68 15.95
N ALA A 74 -13.48 12.46 16.32
CA ALA A 74 -14.17 11.20 16.05
C ALA A 74 -14.32 10.94 14.54
N PHE A 75 -14.71 11.98 13.79
CA PHE A 75 -14.85 11.92 12.34
C PHE A 75 -13.51 11.63 11.65
N VAL A 76 -12.45 12.36 12.02
CA VAL A 76 -11.10 12.19 11.45
C VAL A 76 -10.57 10.78 11.74
N LYS A 77 -10.73 10.30 12.98
CA LYS A 77 -10.34 8.93 13.37
C LYS A 77 -11.11 7.87 12.57
N GLY A 78 -12.40 8.09 12.32
CA GLY A 78 -13.20 7.23 11.45
C GLY A 78 -12.63 7.15 10.03
N LYS A 79 -12.32 8.30 9.43
CA LYS A 79 -11.72 8.35 8.08
C LYS A 79 -10.34 7.72 8.00
N TRP A 80 -9.52 7.87 9.04
CA TRP A 80 -8.24 7.18 9.16
C TRP A 80 -8.40 5.66 9.20
N ASN A 81 -9.36 5.16 9.99
CA ASN A 81 -9.65 3.74 10.07
C ASN A 81 -10.16 3.17 8.74
N GLU A 82 -11.04 3.90 8.04
CA GLU A 82 -11.48 3.56 6.68
C GLU A 82 -10.27 3.46 5.72
N SER A 83 -9.37 4.44 5.74
CA SER A 83 -8.17 4.44 4.89
C SER A 83 -7.26 3.23 5.17
N ASN A 84 -7.02 2.93 6.44
CA ASN A 84 -6.24 1.76 6.84
C ASN A 84 -6.89 0.43 6.48
N ALA A 85 -8.22 0.34 6.54
CA ALA A 85 -8.93 -0.85 6.12
C ALA A 85 -8.71 -1.11 4.62
N LEU A 86 -8.79 -0.06 3.80
CA LEU A 86 -8.50 -0.14 2.36
C LEU A 86 -7.06 -0.58 2.10
N LEU A 87 -6.08 0.02 2.79
CA LEU A 87 -4.67 -0.38 2.66
C LEU A 87 -4.45 -1.87 3.01
N ARG A 88 -5.11 -2.35 4.06
CA ARG A 88 -5.03 -3.77 4.45
C ARG A 88 -5.63 -4.69 3.39
N MET A 89 -6.74 -4.29 2.78
CA MET A 89 -7.35 -5.04 1.68
C MET A 89 -6.43 -5.08 0.46
N ASP A 90 -5.82 -3.96 0.08
CA ASP A 90 -4.87 -3.88 -1.03
C ASP A 90 -3.64 -4.77 -0.80
N ILE A 91 -3.07 -4.73 0.41
CA ILE A 91 -1.96 -5.61 0.81
C ILE A 91 -2.39 -7.07 0.75
N ALA A 92 -3.59 -7.41 1.22
CA ALA A 92 -4.09 -8.78 1.21
C ALA A 92 -4.33 -9.30 -0.22
N LEU A 93 -4.88 -8.47 -1.11
CA LEU A 93 -5.07 -8.80 -2.52
C LEU A 93 -3.73 -8.99 -3.24
N SER A 94 -2.76 -8.09 -2.99
CA SER A 94 -1.40 -8.20 -3.51
C SER A 94 -0.68 -9.47 -3.02
N ARG A 95 -0.84 -9.83 -1.74
CA ARG A 95 -0.29 -11.10 -1.22
C ARG A 95 -0.92 -12.32 -1.85
N LYS A 96 -2.24 -12.31 -2.09
CA LYS A 96 -2.94 -13.40 -2.78
C LYS A 96 -2.45 -13.55 -4.22
N SER A 97 -2.29 -12.46 -4.95
CA SER A 97 -1.79 -12.51 -6.34
C SER A 97 -0.34 -13.01 -6.41
N VAL A 98 0.54 -12.53 -5.52
CA VAL A 98 1.93 -13.04 -5.42
C VAL A 98 1.95 -14.53 -5.10
N ARG A 99 1.11 -14.99 -4.16
CA ARG A 99 1.01 -16.42 -3.82
C ARG A 99 0.51 -17.26 -5.00
N GLN A 100 -0.50 -16.78 -5.73
CA GLN A 100 -1.02 -17.45 -6.91
C GLN A 100 0.02 -17.53 -8.03
N TYR A 101 0.76 -16.44 -8.25
CA TYR A 101 1.87 -16.39 -9.21
C TYR A 101 2.96 -17.40 -8.83
N ASN A 102 3.41 -17.40 -7.58
CA ASN A 102 4.44 -18.34 -7.11
C ASN A 102 3.98 -19.80 -7.27
N LEU A 103 2.72 -20.12 -6.92
CA LEU A 103 2.17 -21.46 -7.09
C LEU A 103 2.16 -21.88 -8.57
N ALA A 104 1.75 -21.00 -9.48
CA ALA A 104 1.77 -21.27 -10.91
C ALA A 104 3.19 -21.52 -11.43
N CYS A 105 4.18 -20.73 -10.98
CA CYS A 105 5.59 -20.94 -11.31
C CYS A 105 6.10 -22.30 -10.82
N THR A 106 5.79 -22.70 -9.57
CA THR A 106 6.19 -24.01 -9.04
C THR A 106 5.57 -25.15 -9.84
N GLN A 107 4.28 -25.08 -10.14
CA GLN A 107 3.59 -26.10 -10.94
C GLN A 107 4.18 -26.21 -12.35
N TRP A 108 4.53 -25.08 -12.97
CA TRP A 108 5.16 -25.06 -14.28
C TRP A 108 6.56 -25.68 -14.26
N LEU A 109 7.37 -25.38 -13.24
CA LEU A 109 8.69 -25.98 -13.04
C LEU A 109 8.60 -27.51 -12.85
N GLU A 110 7.64 -28.00 -12.06
CA GLU A 110 7.41 -29.43 -11.88
C GLU A 110 7.06 -30.14 -13.20
N LEU A 111 6.28 -29.50 -14.07
CA LEU A 111 5.96 -30.04 -15.40
C LEU A 111 7.20 -30.15 -16.29
N ILE A 112 8.07 -29.13 -16.27
CA ILE A 112 9.33 -29.15 -17.03
C ILE A 112 10.24 -30.26 -16.52
N ILE A 113 10.40 -30.39 -15.20
CA ILE A 113 11.21 -31.44 -14.59
C ILE A 113 10.71 -32.82 -15.06
N ARG A 114 9.40 -33.07 -14.98
CA ARG A 114 8.80 -34.34 -15.44
C ARG A 114 9.00 -34.60 -16.93
N GLN A 115 8.98 -33.56 -17.78
CA GLN A 115 9.27 -33.71 -19.20
C GLN A 115 10.74 -34.08 -19.44
N LEU A 116 11.67 -33.44 -18.74
CA LEU A 116 13.10 -33.75 -18.82
C LEU A 116 13.41 -35.17 -18.33
N GLU A 117 12.79 -35.61 -17.22
CA GLU A 117 12.91 -36.98 -16.71
C GLU A 117 12.48 -38.02 -17.76
N ARG A 118 11.38 -37.78 -18.49
CA ARG A 118 10.93 -38.66 -19.57
C ARG A 118 11.97 -38.76 -20.69
N VAL A 119 12.50 -37.62 -21.14
CA VAL A 119 13.53 -37.58 -22.19
C VAL A 119 14.77 -38.35 -21.76
N VAL A 120 15.22 -38.16 -20.50
CA VAL A 120 16.37 -38.90 -19.96
C VAL A 120 16.11 -40.40 -19.95
N ILE A 121 14.94 -40.85 -19.50
CA ILE A 121 14.55 -42.27 -19.49
C ILE A 121 14.56 -42.84 -20.92
N GLU A 122 13.98 -42.12 -21.88
CA GLU A 122 13.96 -42.53 -23.29
C GLU A 122 15.38 -42.65 -23.84
N CYS A 123 16.23 -41.64 -23.66
CA CYS A 123 17.63 -41.68 -24.08
C CYS A 123 18.39 -42.87 -23.48
N VAL A 124 18.24 -43.12 -22.17
CA VAL A 124 18.88 -44.27 -21.50
C VAL A 124 18.39 -45.59 -22.08
N SER A 125 17.10 -45.69 -22.42
CA SER A 125 16.52 -46.88 -23.04
C SER A 125 17.12 -47.17 -24.43
N VAL A 126 17.31 -46.12 -25.24
CA VAL A 126 17.94 -46.21 -26.58
C VAL A 126 19.38 -46.67 -26.46
N VAL A 127 20.18 -46.06 -25.57
CA VAL A 127 21.58 -46.45 -25.36
C VAL A 127 21.70 -47.90 -24.90
N ARG A 128 20.84 -48.34 -23.96
CA ARG A 128 20.79 -49.74 -23.51
C ARG A 128 20.41 -50.70 -24.64
N ALA A 129 19.48 -50.31 -25.50
CA ALA A 129 19.07 -51.10 -26.66
C ALA A 129 20.20 -51.23 -27.70
N GLN A 130 20.94 -50.15 -27.97
CA GLN A 130 22.11 -50.17 -28.86
C GLN A 130 23.20 -51.09 -28.32
N LYS A 131 23.54 -50.99 -27.03
CA LYS A 131 24.55 -51.84 -26.39
C LYS A 131 24.24 -53.33 -26.54
N ARG A 132 22.97 -53.73 -26.43
CA ARG A 132 22.53 -55.14 -26.59
C ARG A 132 22.65 -55.68 -28.02
N ARG A 133 22.74 -54.84 -29.05
CA ARG A 133 22.90 -55.29 -30.45
C ARG A 133 24.35 -55.60 -30.82
N HIS A 134 25.31 -55.20 -29.98
CA HIS A 134 26.75 -55.36 -30.22
C HIS A 134 27.38 -56.52 -29.44
N TYR A 135 26.58 -57.30 -28.70
CA TYR A 135 26.97 -58.55 -28.03
C TYR A 135 26.13 -59.69 -28.62
#